data_AF-A0A921MCF3-F1
#
_entry.id   AF-A0A921MCF3-F1
#
_cell.length_a   1.000
_cell.length_b   1.000
_cell.length_c   1.000
_cell.angle_alpha   90.00
_cell.angle_beta   90.00
_cell.angle_gamma   90.00
#
_symmetry.space_group_name_H-M   'P 1'
#
loop_
_entity.id
_entity.type
_entity.pdbx_description
1 polymer ?
#
loop_
_entity_poly.entity_id
_entity_poly.type
_entity_poly.pdbx_seq_one_letter_code
_entity_poly.pdbx_strand_id
1 'polypeptide(L)'
;KFDGLYFNAADRAFLDSAWSHIDTLSGYERDLAISALVLSAARKQPRGVFTFTDSSRYSDGRRDLSLSMRDHFRERVQSYNEIVFNTERASRAVCGDVFDLDAAAPDIVYLDPPYAPPSDDADYIKRYHFLEGLSVYWRGVRIMEDTKTKKLEKRYTPFAYKRSIEDALSRTFEHFRDAGAIVLSYSSNALPGADRITELLRDVKPRVEVHGVSHKYAFGTHASAVRRDVTEYIFVGRDA
;
A
#
# COMPACT_ATOMS: atom_id res chain seq x y z
N LYS A 1 -17.85 -7.43 -15.03
CA LYS A 1 -17.25 -6.08 -15.26
C LYS A 1 -15.91 -6.14 -15.99
N PHE A 2 -14.99 -7.06 -15.66
CA PHE A 2 -13.62 -7.10 -16.22
C PHE A 2 -13.41 -8.19 -17.29
N ASP A 3 -14.45 -8.54 -18.05
CA ASP A 3 -14.31 -9.56 -19.11
C ASP A 3 -13.32 -9.11 -20.19
N GLY A 4 -12.45 -10.03 -20.61
CA GLY A 4 -11.41 -9.78 -21.61
C GLY A 4 -10.29 -8.83 -21.19
N LEU A 5 -10.20 -8.43 -19.91
CA LEU A 5 -9.21 -7.45 -19.45
C LEU A 5 -7.96 -8.10 -18.83
N TYR A 6 -8.02 -8.56 -17.58
CA TYR A 6 -6.83 -8.97 -16.82
C TYR A 6 -6.66 -10.47 -16.71
N PHE A 7 -7.78 -11.18 -16.59
CA PHE A 7 -7.83 -12.60 -16.28
C PHE A 7 -8.78 -13.33 -17.24
N ASN A 8 -8.46 -14.59 -17.55
CA ASN A 8 -9.31 -15.43 -18.37
C ASN A 8 -10.63 -15.78 -17.64
N ALA A 9 -11.55 -16.45 -18.33
CA ALA A 9 -12.86 -16.80 -17.77
C ALA A 9 -12.78 -17.69 -16.52
N ALA A 10 -11.86 -18.66 -16.49
CA ALA A 10 -11.70 -19.57 -15.35
C ALA A 10 -11.17 -18.86 -14.10
N ASP A 11 -10.18 -17.98 -14.28
CA ASP A 11 -9.63 -17.17 -13.19
C ASP A 11 -10.70 -16.20 -12.64
N ARG A 12 -11.50 -15.55 -13.50
CA ARG A 12 -12.60 -14.67 -13.08
C ARG A 12 -13.68 -15.45 -12.31
N ALA A 13 -14.10 -16.59 -12.84
CA ALA A 13 -15.07 -17.46 -12.17
C ALA A 13 -14.58 -17.93 -10.80
N PHE A 14 -13.27 -18.21 -10.67
CA PHE A 14 -12.67 -18.53 -9.39
C PHE A 14 -12.70 -17.34 -8.43
N LEU A 15 -12.35 -16.12 -8.88
CA LEU A 15 -12.41 -14.92 -8.02
C LEU A 15 -13.82 -14.70 -7.47
N ASP A 16 -14.85 -14.79 -8.33
CA ASP A 16 -16.25 -14.64 -7.93
C ASP A 16 -16.68 -15.76 -6.95
N SER A 17 -16.31 -17.01 -7.26
CA SER A 17 -16.58 -18.15 -6.38
C SER A 17 -15.89 -18.00 -5.03
N ALA A 18 -14.61 -17.64 -4.98
CA ALA A 18 -13.86 -17.45 -3.75
C ALA A 18 -14.50 -16.35 -2.90
N TRP A 19 -14.84 -15.22 -3.51
CA TRP A 19 -15.47 -14.10 -2.80
C TRP A 19 -16.80 -14.47 -2.17
N SER A 20 -17.63 -15.27 -2.86
CA SER A 20 -18.91 -15.72 -2.28
C SER A 20 -18.77 -16.51 -0.97
N HIS A 21 -17.65 -17.21 -0.77
CA HIS A 21 -17.34 -17.91 0.48
C HIS A 21 -16.65 -16.98 1.49
N ILE A 22 -15.77 -16.09 1.02
CA ILE A 22 -15.12 -15.10 1.88
C ILE A 22 -16.15 -14.20 2.55
N ASP A 23 -17.25 -13.86 1.87
CA ASP A 23 -18.30 -13.01 2.43
C ASP A 23 -19.04 -13.67 3.62
N THR A 24 -18.93 -14.99 3.78
CA THR A 24 -19.49 -15.72 4.93
C THR A 24 -18.50 -15.85 6.09
N LEU A 25 -17.23 -15.49 5.89
CA LEU A 25 -16.21 -15.50 6.94
C LEU A 25 -16.30 -14.23 7.81
N SER A 26 -15.73 -14.30 9.01
CA SER A 26 -15.70 -13.18 9.95
C SER A 26 -14.33 -13.01 10.61
N GLY A 27 -14.07 -11.83 11.16
CA GLY A 27 -12.80 -11.53 11.83
C GLY A 27 -11.58 -11.73 10.94
N TYR A 28 -10.45 -12.09 11.55
CA TYR A 28 -9.17 -12.20 10.87
C TYR A 28 -9.15 -13.27 9.76
N GLU A 29 -9.99 -14.31 9.84
CA GLU A 29 -10.05 -15.34 8.79
C GLU A 29 -10.51 -14.75 7.46
N ARG A 30 -11.48 -13.83 7.53
CA ARG A 30 -11.93 -13.05 6.37
C ARG A 30 -10.79 -12.19 5.83
N ASP A 31 -10.09 -11.47 6.71
CA ASP A 31 -9.00 -10.57 6.33
C ASP A 31 -7.84 -11.30 5.66
N LEU A 32 -7.46 -12.47 6.19
CA LEU A 32 -6.45 -13.34 5.60
C LEU A 32 -6.89 -13.89 4.24
N ALA A 33 -8.16 -14.30 4.11
CA ALA A 33 -8.67 -14.81 2.85
C ALA A 33 -8.74 -13.71 1.77
N ILE A 34 -9.16 -12.48 2.12
CA ILE A 34 -9.11 -11.32 1.22
C ILE A 34 -7.66 -11.02 0.82
N SER A 35 -6.75 -10.98 1.78
CA SER A 35 -5.32 -10.72 1.54
C SER A 35 -4.69 -11.75 0.61
N ALA A 36 -5.01 -13.03 0.82
CA ALA A 36 -4.57 -14.11 -0.05
C ALA A 36 -5.12 -13.95 -1.48
N LEU A 37 -6.41 -13.66 -1.64
CA LEU A 37 -7.06 -13.47 -2.95
C LEU A 37 -6.47 -12.28 -3.71
N VAL A 38 -6.25 -11.16 -3.02
CA VAL A 38 -5.61 -9.95 -3.58
C VAL A 38 -4.18 -10.24 -4.00
N LEU A 39 -3.39 -10.92 -3.15
CA LEU A 39 -2.01 -11.26 -3.47
C LEU A 39 -1.92 -12.26 -4.63
N SER A 40 -2.84 -13.22 -4.73
CA SER A 40 -2.97 -14.13 -5.88
C SER A 40 -3.19 -13.37 -7.18
N ALA A 41 -4.14 -12.43 -7.20
CA ALA A 41 -4.39 -11.59 -8.36
C ALA A 41 -3.17 -10.73 -8.72
N ALA A 42 -2.51 -10.12 -7.73
CA ALA A 42 -1.30 -9.32 -7.94
C ALA A 42 -0.15 -10.14 -8.53
N ARG A 43 0.09 -11.35 -8.01
CA ARG A 43 1.18 -12.22 -8.49
C ARG A 43 0.89 -12.79 -9.87
N LYS A 44 -0.37 -13.10 -10.17
CA LYS A 44 -0.77 -13.62 -11.48
C LYS A 44 -0.81 -12.54 -12.58
N GLN A 45 -0.95 -11.27 -12.23
CA GLN A 45 -0.89 -10.17 -13.20
C GLN A 45 0.56 -9.73 -13.44
N PRO A 46 1.07 -9.69 -14.70
CA PRO A 46 2.42 -9.21 -15.00
C PRO A 46 2.73 -7.87 -14.35
N ARG A 47 3.94 -7.74 -13.78
CA ARG A 47 4.38 -6.57 -12.98
C ARG A 47 3.51 -6.24 -11.76
N GLY A 48 2.46 -7.00 -11.48
CA GLY A 48 1.53 -6.78 -10.36
C GLY A 48 0.67 -5.52 -10.47
N VAL A 49 0.60 -4.90 -11.64
CA VAL A 49 -0.14 -3.64 -11.84
C VAL A 49 -1.24 -3.80 -12.89
N PHE A 50 -2.28 -2.99 -12.77
CA PHE A 50 -3.51 -3.07 -13.55
C PHE A 50 -3.70 -1.85 -14.48
N THR A 51 -2.58 -1.25 -14.90
CA THR A 51 -2.53 -0.08 -15.80
C THR A 51 -2.60 -0.45 -17.28
N PHE A 52 -2.53 -1.73 -17.62
CA PHE A 52 -2.63 -2.29 -18.97
C PHE A 52 -3.42 -3.60 -18.94
N THR A 53 -4.07 -3.93 -20.05
CA THR A 53 -4.92 -5.14 -20.18
C THR A 53 -4.24 -6.25 -20.99
N ASP A 54 -3.34 -5.91 -21.91
CA ASP A 54 -2.56 -6.91 -22.64
C ASP A 54 -1.40 -7.45 -21.77
N SER A 55 -1.68 -8.54 -21.06
CA SER A 55 -0.73 -9.22 -20.18
C SER A 55 0.37 -9.97 -20.95
N SER A 56 0.14 -10.34 -22.22
CA SER A 56 1.08 -11.14 -23.02
C SER A 56 2.39 -10.41 -23.29
N ARG A 57 2.35 -9.08 -23.48
CA ARG A 57 3.52 -8.22 -23.74
C ARG A 57 4.51 -8.12 -22.59
N TYR A 58 4.08 -8.45 -21.38
CA TYR A 58 4.87 -8.28 -20.16
C TYR A 58 5.08 -9.61 -19.42
N SER A 59 4.79 -10.74 -20.08
CA SER A 59 5.11 -12.05 -19.54
C SER A 59 6.63 -12.20 -19.43
N ASP A 60 7.12 -12.37 -18.21
CA ASP A 60 8.54 -12.53 -17.87
C ASP A 60 8.90 -14.00 -17.57
N GLY A 61 7.98 -14.93 -17.83
CA GLY A 61 8.19 -16.37 -17.64
C GLY A 61 8.17 -16.85 -16.18
N ARG A 62 7.88 -15.97 -15.21
CA ARG A 62 7.80 -16.38 -13.80
C ARG A 62 6.69 -17.41 -13.57
N ARG A 63 6.93 -18.33 -12.63
CA ARG A 63 5.99 -19.37 -12.19
C ARG A 63 4.60 -18.80 -11.87
N ASP A 64 4.55 -17.63 -11.25
CA ASP A 64 3.29 -16.99 -10.88
C ASP A 64 2.37 -16.73 -12.10
N LEU A 65 2.89 -16.59 -13.34
CA LEU A 65 2.02 -16.36 -14.50
C LEU A 65 1.38 -17.65 -15.03
N SER A 66 1.96 -18.82 -14.73
CA SER A 66 1.46 -20.11 -15.22
C SER A 66 0.53 -20.83 -14.24
N LEU A 67 0.59 -20.50 -12.95
CA LEU A 67 -0.30 -21.07 -11.94
C LEU A 67 -1.76 -20.70 -12.19
N SER A 68 -2.69 -21.62 -11.92
CA SER A 68 -4.11 -21.30 -11.86
C SER A 68 -4.40 -20.30 -10.72
N MET A 69 -5.45 -19.47 -10.83
CA MET A 69 -5.82 -18.57 -9.72
C MET A 69 -6.11 -19.35 -8.42
N ARG A 70 -6.66 -20.58 -8.56
CA ARG A 70 -6.93 -21.48 -7.44
C ARG A 70 -5.66 -21.93 -6.72
N ASP A 71 -4.63 -22.33 -7.46
CA ASP A 71 -3.38 -22.80 -6.87
C ASP A 71 -2.62 -21.64 -6.23
N HIS A 72 -2.62 -20.48 -6.88
CA HIS A 72 -2.18 -19.23 -6.26
C HIS A 72 -2.85 -18.98 -4.92
N PHE A 73 -4.17 -19.02 -4.88
CA PHE A 73 -4.94 -18.75 -3.68
C PHE A 73 -4.58 -19.70 -2.54
N ARG A 74 -4.48 -21.00 -2.83
CA ARG A 74 -4.07 -22.01 -1.84
C ARG A 74 -2.68 -21.75 -1.28
N GLU A 75 -1.71 -21.47 -2.15
CA GLU A 75 -0.34 -21.15 -1.72
C GLU A 75 -0.31 -19.89 -0.86
N ARG A 76 -1.04 -18.84 -1.26
CA ARG A 76 -1.07 -17.59 -0.49
C ARG A 76 -1.75 -17.76 0.87
N VAL A 77 -2.86 -18.50 0.93
CA VAL A 77 -3.52 -18.84 2.20
C VAL A 77 -2.55 -19.57 3.13
N GLN A 78 -1.82 -20.56 2.60
CA GLN A 78 -0.81 -21.28 3.39
C GLN A 78 0.28 -20.34 3.91
N SER A 79 0.89 -19.53 3.04
CA SER A 79 1.95 -18.59 3.45
C SER A 79 1.48 -17.56 4.49
N TYR A 80 0.23 -17.08 4.38
CA TYR A 80 -0.34 -16.21 5.39
C TYR A 80 -0.57 -16.92 6.72
N ASN A 81 -1.09 -18.15 6.70
CA ASN A 81 -1.30 -18.93 7.94
C ASN A 81 0.00 -19.26 8.67
N GLU A 82 1.11 -19.45 7.94
CA GLU A 82 2.44 -19.72 8.53
C GLU A 82 2.99 -18.53 9.35
N ILE A 83 2.52 -17.31 9.09
CA ILE A 83 2.97 -16.10 9.79
C ILE A 83 1.94 -15.56 10.79
N VAL A 84 0.84 -16.28 11.02
CA VAL A 84 -0.12 -15.94 12.07
C VAL A 84 0.36 -16.54 13.38
N PHE A 85 0.58 -15.69 14.38
CA PHE A 85 0.99 -16.09 15.72
C PHE A 85 0.19 -15.34 16.78
N ASN A 86 -0.01 -15.98 17.92
CA ASN A 86 -0.65 -15.36 19.08
C ASN A 86 0.43 -14.73 19.98
N THR A 87 0.31 -13.43 20.24
CA THR A 87 1.20 -12.69 21.15
C THR A 87 0.70 -12.65 22.59
N GLU A 88 -0.49 -13.21 22.84
CA GLU A 88 -1.27 -13.08 24.10
C GLU A 88 -1.61 -11.63 24.47
N ARG A 89 -1.33 -10.68 23.57
CA ARG A 89 -1.63 -9.26 23.75
C ARG A 89 -2.78 -8.84 22.85
N ALA A 90 -3.62 -7.97 23.38
CA ALA A 90 -4.68 -7.35 22.59
C ALA A 90 -4.08 -6.48 21.48
N SER A 91 -4.62 -6.62 20.27
CA SER A 91 -4.28 -5.82 19.10
C SER A 91 -5.55 -5.27 18.47
N ARG A 92 -5.51 -4.04 17.95
CA ARG A 92 -6.64 -3.39 17.28
C ARG A 92 -6.20 -2.88 15.91
N ALA A 93 -6.94 -3.28 14.87
CA ALA A 93 -6.81 -2.72 13.53
C ALA A 93 -8.04 -1.88 13.21
N VAL A 94 -7.84 -0.78 12.50
CA VAL A 94 -8.90 0.15 12.09
C VAL A 94 -8.62 0.65 10.68
N CYS A 95 -9.69 0.99 9.94
CA CYS A 95 -9.62 1.57 8.61
C CYS A 95 -10.37 2.91 8.63
N GLY A 96 -9.69 3.99 8.28
CA GLY A 96 -10.23 5.34 8.34
C GLY A 96 -9.17 6.39 8.00
N ASP A 97 -9.53 7.67 8.15
CA ASP A 97 -8.55 8.75 8.09
C ASP A 97 -7.70 8.75 9.37
N VAL A 98 -6.40 9.04 9.23
CA VAL A 98 -5.47 9.09 10.37
C VAL A 98 -5.88 10.17 11.38
N PHE A 99 -6.48 11.27 10.91
CA PHE A 99 -6.92 12.37 11.76
C PHE A 99 -8.17 12.04 12.59
N ASP A 100 -8.88 10.96 12.24
CA ASP A 100 -10.04 10.46 12.98
C ASP A 100 -9.65 9.40 14.04
N LEU A 101 -8.36 9.03 14.12
CA LEU A 101 -7.89 8.07 15.10
C LEU A 101 -7.86 8.71 16.49
N ASP A 102 -8.48 8.04 17.46
CA ASP A 102 -8.30 8.36 18.87
C ASP A 102 -6.85 8.08 19.29
N ALA A 103 -6.06 9.14 19.36
CA ALA A 103 -4.63 9.13 19.63
C ALA A 103 -4.35 9.20 21.13
N ALA A 104 -4.85 8.22 21.90
CA ALA A 104 -4.49 8.07 23.31
C ALA A 104 -2.96 7.96 23.44
N ALA A 105 -2.32 8.93 24.11
CA ALA A 105 -0.87 9.15 24.23
C ALA A 105 -0.04 7.84 24.20
N PRO A 106 0.36 7.37 23.00
CA PRO A 106 0.98 6.06 22.86
C PRO A 106 2.47 6.15 23.17
N ASP A 107 3.10 5.07 23.61
CA ASP A 107 4.56 5.08 23.85
C ASP A 107 5.33 5.40 22.55
N ILE A 108 4.88 4.84 21.42
CA ILE A 108 5.50 5.01 20.10
C ILE A 108 4.42 5.05 19.02
N VAL A 109 4.55 5.97 18.07
CA VAL A 109 3.83 5.96 16.79
C VAL A 109 4.81 5.71 15.66
N TYR A 110 4.54 4.70 14.84
CA TYR A 110 5.28 4.44 13.61
C TYR A 110 4.43 4.89 12.41
N LEU A 111 5.01 5.74 11.56
CA LEU A 111 4.38 6.34 10.39
C LEU A 111 5.11 5.88 9.13
N ASP A 112 4.34 5.40 8.15
CA ASP A 112 4.78 5.08 6.80
C ASP A 112 3.76 5.63 5.79
N PRO A 113 3.64 6.97 5.68
CA PRO A 113 2.65 7.60 4.81
C PRO A 113 3.05 7.46 3.33
N PRO A 114 2.13 7.70 2.39
CA PRO A 114 2.47 7.78 0.97
C PRO A 114 3.62 8.75 0.67
N TYR A 115 4.58 8.29 -0.13
CA TYR A 115 5.76 9.08 -0.52
C TYR A 115 5.47 9.96 -1.74
N ALA A 116 5.07 11.22 -1.51
CA ALA A 116 4.69 12.14 -2.57
C ALA A 116 5.87 12.40 -3.55
N PRO A 117 5.76 12.01 -4.83
CA PRO A 117 6.86 12.18 -5.77
C PRO A 117 6.96 13.64 -6.27
N PRO A 118 8.12 14.08 -6.79
CA PRO A 118 8.29 15.46 -7.27
C PRO A 118 7.42 15.84 -8.48
N SER A 119 7.00 14.87 -9.29
CA SER A 119 6.41 15.10 -10.62
C SER A 119 5.13 14.30 -10.91
N ASP A 120 4.55 13.62 -9.94
CA ASP A 120 3.29 12.86 -10.06
C ASP A 120 2.53 12.91 -8.72
N ASP A 121 1.50 12.08 -8.56
CA ASP A 121 0.88 11.78 -7.27
C ASP A 121 1.30 10.40 -6.72
N ALA A 122 1.29 10.25 -5.39
CA ALA A 122 1.47 8.96 -4.71
C ALA A 122 0.15 8.18 -4.60
N ASP A 123 -0.65 8.16 -5.68
CA ASP A 123 -1.95 7.49 -5.70
C ASP A 123 -1.82 6.02 -6.11
N TYR A 124 -1.98 5.14 -5.11
CA TYR A 124 -1.95 3.69 -5.31
C TYR A 124 -3.12 3.18 -6.17
N ILE A 125 -4.28 3.83 -6.16
CA ILE A 125 -5.45 3.44 -6.96
C ILE A 125 -5.09 3.42 -8.44
N LYS A 126 -4.30 4.38 -8.92
CA LYS A 126 -3.86 4.47 -10.32
C LYS A 126 -3.27 3.16 -10.84
N ARG A 127 -2.54 2.42 -10.01
CA ARG A 127 -1.85 1.16 -10.36
C ARG A 127 -2.59 -0.09 -9.90
N TYR A 128 -3.26 -0.02 -8.75
CA TYR A 128 -3.81 -1.17 -8.05
C TYR A 128 -5.34 -1.15 -7.95
N HIS A 129 -6.04 -0.32 -8.74
CA HIS A 129 -7.50 -0.19 -8.71
C HIS A 129 -8.26 -1.53 -8.79
N PHE A 130 -7.76 -2.51 -9.54
CA PHE A 130 -8.39 -3.82 -9.61
C PHE A 130 -8.30 -4.56 -8.28
N LEU A 131 -7.14 -4.48 -7.61
CA LEU A 131 -6.92 -5.10 -6.30
C LEU A 131 -7.74 -4.41 -5.23
N GLU A 132 -7.81 -3.07 -5.26
CA GLU A 132 -8.70 -2.30 -4.40
C GLU A 132 -10.17 -2.67 -4.63
N GLY A 133 -10.58 -2.82 -5.88
CA GLY A 133 -11.93 -3.27 -6.21
C GLY A 133 -12.18 -4.69 -5.71
N LEU A 134 -11.23 -5.60 -5.91
CA LEU A 134 -11.31 -6.98 -5.48
C LEU A 134 -11.38 -7.10 -3.94
N SER A 135 -10.66 -6.26 -3.19
CA SER A 135 -10.64 -6.34 -1.72
C SER A 135 -12.00 -6.06 -1.08
N VAL A 136 -12.88 -5.31 -1.77
CA VAL A 136 -14.24 -4.97 -1.32
C VAL A 136 -15.34 -5.54 -2.23
N TYR A 137 -14.99 -6.44 -3.15
CA TYR A 137 -15.90 -6.96 -4.19
C TYR A 137 -16.65 -5.87 -4.97
N TRP A 138 -15.95 -4.77 -5.25
CA TRP A 138 -16.47 -3.59 -5.94
C TRP A 138 -17.67 -2.93 -5.25
N ARG A 139 -17.90 -3.21 -3.96
CA ARG A 139 -18.93 -2.57 -3.13
C ARG A 139 -18.42 -1.22 -2.64
N GLY A 140 -19.26 -0.19 -2.70
CA GLY A 140 -18.91 1.15 -2.24
C GLY A 140 -17.85 1.87 -3.08
N VAL A 141 -17.48 1.35 -4.25
CA VAL A 141 -16.53 1.98 -5.18
C VAL A 141 -17.13 2.17 -6.56
N ARG A 142 -16.77 3.26 -7.23
CA ARG A 142 -17.24 3.57 -8.59
C ARG A 142 -16.20 3.20 -9.62
N ILE A 143 -16.60 2.34 -10.55
CA ILE A 143 -15.81 1.98 -11.73
C ILE A 143 -16.05 3.02 -12.82
N MET A 144 -14.97 3.54 -13.38
CA MET A 144 -14.96 4.39 -14.56
C MET A 144 -15.10 3.52 -15.81
N GLU A 145 -16.34 3.16 -16.15
CA GLU A 145 -16.69 2.17 -17.19
C GLU A 145 -16.12 2.52 -18.58
N ASP A 146 -15.95 3.81 -18.88
CA ASP A 146 -15.45 4.33 -20.16
C ASP A 146 -13.92 4.21 -20.32
N THR A 147 -13.20 3.85 -19.26
CA THR A 147 -11.75 3.68 -19.33
C THR A 147 -11.40 2.28 -19.82
N LYS A 148 -10.35 2.16 -20.67
CA LYS A 148 -9.86 0.86 -21.18
C LYS A 148 -9.54 -0.16 -20.08
N THR A 149 -9.11 0.33 -18.93
CA THR A 149 -8.74 -0.48 -17.77
C THR A 149 -9.86 -0.57 -16.72
N LYS A 150 -11.01 0.08 -16.91
CA LYS A 150 -12.09 0.14 -15.91
C LYS A 150 -11.59 0.54 -14.52
N LYS A 151 -10.84 1.65 -14.48
CA LYS A 151 -10.24 2.20 -13.25
C LYS A 151 -11.31 2.52 -12.20
N LEU A 152 -10.93 2.55 -10.93
CA LEU A 152 -11.74 3.15 -9.89
C LEU A 152 -11.55 4.67 -9.86
N GLU A 153 -12.59 5.40 -9.45
CA GLU A 153 -12.47 6.81 -9.12
C GLU A 153 -11.42 7.02 -8.02
N LYS A 154 -10.63 8.08 -8.17
CA LYS A 154 -9.58 8.42 -7.20
C LYS A 154 -10.21 8.87 -5.89
N ARG A 155 -9.65 8.40 -4.78
CA ARG A 155 -9.92 8.95 -3.45
C ARG A 155 -8.89 10.04 -3.17
N TYR A 156 -9.37 11.21 -2.74
CA TYR A 156 -8.46 12.27 -2.31
C TYR A 156 -7.73 11.84 -1.04
N THR A 157 -6.44 12.12 -0.98
CA THR A 157 -5.64 12.05 0.24
C THR A 157 -4.64 13.20 0.24
N PRO A 158 -4.46 13.92 1.36
CA PRO A 158 -3.53 15.05 1.41
C PRO A 158 -2.07 14.60 1.30
N PHE A 159 -1.77 13.31 1.51
CA PHE A 159 -0.42 12.74 1.39
C PHE A 159 0.02 12.50 -0.06
N ALA A 160 -0.90 12.52 -1.03
CA ALA A 160 -0.54 12.15 -2.42
C ALA A 160 0.16 13.28 -3.20
N TYR A 161 0.05 14.54 -2.77
CA TYR A 161 0.41 15.69 -3.60
C TYR A 161 1.47 16.58 -2.98
N LYS A 162 2.42 17.04 -3.80
CA LYS A 162 3.46 18.02 -3.42
C LYS A 162 2.91 19.26 -2.68
N ARG A 163 1.72 19.74 -3.06
CA ARG A 163 1.13 20.97 -2.50
C ARG A 163 0.50 20.77 -1.11
N SER A 164 0.20 19.54 -0.71
CA SER A 164 -0.51 19.24 0.53
C SER A 164 0.26 18.33 1.49
N ILE A 165 1.31 17.66 1.02
CA ILE A 165 2.07 16.69 1.84
C ILE A 165 2.71 17.30 3.08
N GLU A 166 3.24 18.53 3.00
CA GLU A 166 3.84 19.20 4.17
C GLU A 166 2.79 19.49 5.26
N ASP A 167 1.63 20.02 4.87
CA ASP A 167 0.51 20.26 5.80
C ASP A 167 0.00 18.93 6.39
N ALA A 168 -0.12 17.88 5.56
CA ALA A 168 -0.54 16.56 5.99
C ALA A 168 0.41 15.98 7.06
N LEU A 169 1.73 16.06 6.84
CA LEU A 169 2.73 15.59 7.79
C LEU A 169 2.71 16.42 9.08
N SER A 170 2.68 17.76 8.97
CA SER A 170 2.62 18.66 10.13
C SER A 170 1.42 18.35 11.02
N ARG A 171 0.22 18.24 10.43
CA ARG A 171 -1.00 17.86 11.15
C ARG A 171 -0.92 16.47 11.77
N THR A 172 -0.26 15.52 11.10
CA THR A 172 -0.08 14.16 11.62
C THR A 172 0.84 14.16 12.83
N PHE A 173 1.93 14.93 12.78
CA PHE A 173 2.85 15.07 13.91
C PHE A 173 2.18 15.74 15.11
N GLU A 174 1.39 16.79 14.88
CA GLU A 174 0.59 17.45 15.92
C GLU A 174 -0.45 16.50 16.52
N HIS A 175 -1.14 15.71 15.69
CA HIS A 175 -2.11 14.70 16.14
C HIS A 175 -1.50 13.67 17.10
N PHE A 176 -0.22 13.34 16.91
CA PHE A 176 0.52 12.40 17.75
C PHE A 176 1.55 13.07 18.66
N ARG A 177 1.39 14.37 18.95
CA ARG A 177 2.37 15.13 19.75
C ARG A 177 2.63 14.53 21.13
N ASP A 178 1.63 13.91 21.73
CA ASP A 178 1.71 13.33 23.08
C ASP A 178 2.29 11.90 23.08
N ALA A 179 2.65 11.35 21.91
CA ALA A 179 3.31 10.07 21.83
C ALA A 179 4.74 10.15 22.39
N GLY A 180 5.20 9.17 23.16
CA GLY A 180 6.58 9.17 23.70
C GLY A 180 7.66 9.26 22.62
N ALA A 181 7.41 8.64 21.46
CA ALA A 181 8.20 8.83 20.25
C ALA A 181 7.34 8.80 18.98
N ILE A 182 7.76 9.58 17.98
CA ILE A 182 7.26 9.51 16.60
C ILE A 182 8.39 8.97 15.72
N VAL A 183 8.15 7.84 15.08
CA VAL A 183 9.07 7.22 14.11
C VAL A 183 8.45 7.33 12.74
N LEU A 184 9.15 7.95 11.79
CA LEU A 184 8.68 8.09 10.40
C LEU A 184 9.66 7.41 9.45
N SER A 185 9.14 6.53 8.60
CA SER A 185 9.86 6.06 7.40
C SER A 185 9.59 7.01 6.25
N TYR A 186 10.65 7.38 5.51
CA TYR A 186 10.51 8.19 4.30
C TYR A 186 11.63 7.93 3.29
N SER A 187 11.44 8.34 2.04
CA SER A 187 12.41 8.13 0.97
C SER A 187 13.04 9.43 0.50
N SER A 188 14.35 9.43 0.20
CA SER A 188 15.05 10.59 -0.37
C SER A 188 14.55 11.03 -1.75
N ASN A 189 13.74 10.19 -2.40
CA ASN A 189 13.11 10.49 -3.69
C ASN A 189 11.73 11.15 -3.57
N ALA A 190 11.26 11.41 -2.34
CA ALA A 190 9.96 11.99 -2.08
C ALA A 190 10.06 13.43 -1.56
N LEU A 191 8.94 14.14 -1.57
CA LEU A 191 8.80 15.47 -1.00
C LEU A 191 7.88 15.39 0.23
N PRO A 192 8.12 16.17 1.30
CA PRO A 192 9.26 17.07 1.49
C PRO A 192 10.58 16.31 1.71
N GLY A 193 11.71 17.02 1.55
CA GLY A 193 13.04 16.46 1.79
C GLY A 193 13.34 16.28 3.28
N ALA A 194 14.43 15.56 3.60
CA ALA A 194 14.77 15.18 4.98
C ALA A 194 14.94 16.37 5.94
N ASP A 195 15.59 17.46 5.51
CA ASP A 195 15.76 18.66 6.34
C ASP A 195 14.40 19.24 6.73
N ARG A 196 13.48 19.32 5.75
CA ARG A 196 12.15 19.86 5.98
C ARG A 196 11.29 18.96 6.87
N ILE A 197 11.40 17.64 6.73
CA ILE A 197 10.74 16.69 7.65
C ILE A 197 11.28 16.87 9.07
N THR A 198 12.59 17.04 9.21
CA THR A 198 13.24 17.26 10.51
C THR A 198 12.74 18.53 11.17
N GLU A 199 12.58 19.62 10.42
CA GLU A 199 11.98 20.87 10.90
C GLU A 199 10.55 20.65 11.39
N LEU A 200 9.68 20.07 10.55
CA LEU A 200 8.28 19.82 10.90
C LEU A 200 8.14 18.93 12.14
N LEU A 201 8.99 17.92 12.28
CA LEU A 201 8.96 17.02 13.44
C LEU A 201 9.46 17.70 14.71
N ARG A 202 10.38 18.67 14.59
CA ARG A 202 10.89 19.47 15.73
C ARG A 202 9.84 20.40 16.33
N ASP A 203 8.80 20.74 15.58
CA ASP A 203 7.68 21.53 16.10
C ASP A 203 6.93 20.81 17.24
N VAL A 204 6.99 19.47 17.26
CA VAL A 204 6.31 18.64 18.28
C VAL A 204 7.26 17.79 19.13
N LYS A 205 8.47 17.49 18.64
CA LYS A 205 9.47 16.66 19.35
C LYS A 205 10.82 17.37 19.42
N PRO A 206 11.31 17.78 20.61
CA PRO A 206 12.52 18.59 20.74
C PRO A 206 13.80 17.89 20.27
N ARG A 207 13.84 16.55 20.31
CA ARG A 207 14.97 15.76 19.80
C ARG A 207 14.54 14.98 18.57
N VAL A 208 15.25 15.17 17.46
CA VAL A 208 15.03 14.42 16.22
C VAL A 208 16.36 13.84 15.74
N GLU A 209 16.39 12.52 15.58
CA GLU A 209 17.48 11.76 14.97
C GLU A 209 17.05 11.29 13.58
N VAL A 210 17.98 11.28 12.62
CA VAL A 210 17.72 10.80 11.25
C VAL A 210 18.74 9.73 10.90
N HIS A 211 18.25 8.53 10.59
CA HIS A 211 19.07 7.41 10.14
C HIS A 211 18.83 7.18 8.65
N GLY A 212 19.91 7.15 7.86
CA GLY A 212 19.84 6.83 6.43
C GLY A 212 20.33 5.42 6.13
N VAL A 213 19.56 4.68 5.33
CA VAL A 213 19.93 3.37 4.80
C VAL A 213 20.03 3.48 3.28
N SER A 214 21.22 3.25 2.75
CA SER A 214 21.43 3.22 1.30
C SER A 214 20.66 2.05 0.67
N HIS A 215 19.78 2.36 -0.28
CA HIS A 215 18.95 1.40 -0.98
C HIS A 215 19.09 1.56 -2.50
N LYS A 216 19.12 0.43 -3.21
CA LYS A 216 19.11 0.39 -4.67
C LYS A 216 17.84 -0.27 -5.16
N TYR A 217 16.94 0.52 -5.73
CA TYR A 217 15.74 -0.03 -6.36
C TYR A 217 16.10 -0.81 -7.63
N ALA A 218 15.66 -2.06 -7.72
CA ALA A 218 15.87 -2.90 -8.90
C ALA A 218 14.91 -2.58 -10.07
N PHE A 219 13.95 -1.66 -9.87
CA PHE A 219 12.92 -1.33 -10.86
C PHE A 219 13.39 -0.24 -11.83
N GLY A 220 13.78 -0.64 -13.04
CA GLY A 220 14.12 0.27 -14.13
C GLY A 220 15.25 -0.28 -15.02
N THR A 221 14.91 -1.12 -15.99
CA THR A 221 15.84 -1.72 -16.98
C THR A 221 16.26 -0.74 -18.08
N HIS A 222 16.52 0.52 -17.75
CA HIS A 222 17.18 1.46 -18.66
C HIS A 222 18.56 1.81 -18.11
N ALA A 223 19.60 1.52 -18.89
CA ALA A 223 21.01 1.74 -18.53
C ALA A 223 21.37 3.22 -18.29
N SER A 224 20.48 4.15 -18.68
CA SER A 224 20.64 5.61 -18.53
C SER A 224 19.94 6.21 -17.30
N ALA A 225 19.26 5.42 -16.48
CA ALA A 225 18.56 5.94 -15.30
C ALA A 225 19.53 6.11 -14.12
N VAL A 226 20.07 7.32 -13.95
CA VAL A 226 20.94 7.77 -12.84
C VAL A 226 20.23 7.71 -11.46
N ARG A 227 18.91 7.48 -11.42
CA ARG A 227 18.08 7.43 -10.19
C ARG A 227 18.08 6.07 -9.48
N ARG A 228 19.24 5.43 -9.32
CA ARG A 228 19.32 4.10 -8.66
C ARG A 228 19.70 4.16 -7.19
N ASP A 229 20.34 5.24 -6.75
CA ASP A 229 20.74 5.40 -5.36
C ASP A 229 19.67 6.22 -4.63
N VAL A 230 18.99 5.56 -3.70
CA VAL A 230 17.99 6.16 -2.83
C VAL A 230 18.45 5.95 -1.40
N THR A 231 18.24 6.95 -0.55
CA THR A 231 18.39 6.79 0.88
C THR A 231 17.01 6.64 1.47
N GLU A 232 16.73 5.49 2.07
CA GLU A 232 15.56 5.30 2.92
C GLU A 232 15.91 5.86 4.30
N TYR A 233 15.08 6.76 4.81
CA TYR A 233 15.26 7.45 6.07
C TYR A 233 14.33 6.87 7.13
N ILE A 234 14.86 6.79 8.36
CA ILE A 234 14.08 6.63 9.58
C ILE A 234 14.31 7.88 10.44
N PHE A 235 13.28 8.69 10.61
CA PHE A 235 13.26 9.83 11.53
C PHE A 235 12.74 9.36 12.87
N VAL A 236 13.41 9.74 13.95
CA VAL A 236 13.01 9.40 15.32
C VAL A 236 12.91 10.69 16.13
N GLY A 237 11.68 11.14 16.36
CA GLY A 237 11.36 12.28 17.23
C GLY A 237 11.03 11.79 18.64
N ARG A 238 11.63 12.41 19.68
CA ARG A 238 11.43 12.07 21.10
C ARG A 238 11.30 13.33 21.96
N ASP A 239 10.65 13.15 23.10
CA ASP A 239 10.70 14.13 24.19
C ASP A 239 12.10 14.21 24.83
N ALA A 240 12.31 15.24 25.65
CA ALA A 240 13.61 15.58 26.25
C ALA A 240 14.06 14.60 27.34
#